data_AF-A0A2V8I940-F1
#
_entry.id   AF-A0A2V8I940-F1
#
_cell.length_a   1.000
_cell.length_b   1.000
_cell.length_c   1.000
_cell.angle_alpha   90.00
_cell.angle_beta   90.00
_cell.angle_gamma   90.00
#
_symmetry.space_group_name_H-M   'P 1'
#
loop_
_entity.id
_entity.type
_entity.pdbx_description
1 polymer ?
#
loop_
_entity_poly.entity_id
_entity_poly.type
_entity_poly.pdbx_seq_one_letter_code
_entity_poly.pdbx_strand_id
1 'polypeptide(L)'
;MVDVNNFSPKADFLGSRENLHYVERWTRTGPEILELVATLEDPTTWTRPWTVKQEFNLQDNKANRIYTEPRCHEGNFGMTALLAGARAAEKAFAEGRGPDPATFCIGGCGVDPEGVLDPLALR
;
A
#
# COMPACT_ATOMS: atom_id res chain seq x y z
N MET A 1 13.75 -21.29 7.83
CA MET A 1 12.35 -21.37 8.29
C MET A 1 12.16 -20.23 9.26
N VAL A 2 11.09 -19.46 9.10
CA VAL A 2 10.72 -18.38 9.99
C VAL A 2 9.34 -18.71 10.55
N ASP A 3 9.21 -18.63 11.86
CA ASP A 3 7.97 -18.89 12.59
C ASP A 3 7.66 -17.63 13.39
N VAL A 4 6.51 -17.03 13.12
CA VAL A 4 6.10 -15.73 13.65
C VAL A 4 4.75 -15.88 14.34
N ASN A 5 4.72 -15.43 15.59
CA ASN A 5 3.53 -15.36 16.43
C ASN A 5 3.52 -14.01 17.19
N ASN A 6 2.55 -13.84 18.09
CA ASN A 6 2.42 -12.65 18.94
C ASN A 6 2.24 -11.36 18.12
N PHE A 7 1.32 -11.41 17.15
CA PHE A 7 0.94 -10.24 16.38
C PHE A 7 0.19 -9.24 17.26
N SER A 8 0.35 -7.95 16.95
CA SER A 8 -0.40 -6.90 17.62
C SER A 8 -1.89 -6.99 17.24
N PRO A 9 -2.83 -6.75 18.17
CA PRO A 9 -4.25 -6.67 17.86
C PRO A 9 -4.62 -5.48 16.96
N LYS A 10 -3.65 -4.60 16.65
CA LYS A 10 -3.81 -3.47 15.72
C LYS A 10 -3.42 -3.81 14.29
N ALA A 11 -2.78 -4.96 14.05
CA ALA A 11 -2.40 -5.40 12.72
C ALA A 11 -3.54 -6.26 12.15
N ASP A 12 -4.12 -5.85 11.03
CA ASP A 12 -5.16 -6.62 10.33
C ASP A 12 -4.57 -7.29 9.10
N PHE A 13 -4.72 -8.60 9.02
CA PHE A 13 -4.40 -9.38 7.83
C PHE A 13 -5.60 -10.24 7.46
N LEU A 14 -6.39 -9.75 6.50
CA LEU A 14 -7.59 -10.44 5.99
C LEU A 14 -8.54 -10.89 7.12
N GLY A 15 -8.71 -10.03 8.13
CA GLY A 15 -9.54 -10.29 9.31
C GLY A 15 -8.81 -10.95 10.49
N SER A 16 -7.64 -11.57 10.27
CA SER A 16 -6.80 -12.12 11.33
C SER A 16 -5.94 -11.04 11.99
N ARG A 17 -5.72 -11.17 13.30
CA ARG A 17 -5.01 -10.18 14.14
C ARG A 17 -4.03 -10.86 15.09
N GLU A 18 -4.19 -10.69 16.40
CA GLU A 18 -3.29 -11.24 17.42
C GLU A 18 -3.21 -12.78 17.43
N ASN A 19 -4.25 -13.45 16.92
CA ASN A 19 -4.32 -14.90 16.82
C ASN A 19 -3.61 -15.47 15.58
N LEU A 20 -3.04 -14.62 14.72
CA LEU A 20 -2.30 -15.08 13.56
C LEU A 20 -1.04 -15.85 14.00
N HIS A 21 -0.90 -17.06 13.47
CA HIS A 21 0.37 -17.78 13.46
C HIS A 21 0.82 -17.93 12.01
N TYR A 22 1.99 -17.38 11.69
CA TYR A 22 2.55 -17.34 10.35
C TYR A 22 3.85 -18.13 10.31
N VAL A 23 3.92 -19.12 9.43
CA VAL A 23 5.10 -19.96 9.27
C VAL A 23 5.54 -19.95 7.81
N GLU A 24 6.78 -19.55 7.55
CA GLU A 24 7.35 -19.54 6.20
C GLU A 24 8.63 -20.37 6.06
N ARG A 25 8.77 -20.98 4.88
CA ARG A 25 9.92 -21.76 4.48
C ARG A 25 10.42 -21.30 3.11
N TRP A 26 11.68 -20.90 3.09
CA TRP A 26 12.41 -20.54 1.89
C TRP A 26 13.28 -21.71 1.44
N THR A 27 13.16 -22.12 0.19
CA THR A 27 13.91 -23.24 -0.39
C THR A 27 14.44 -22.84 -1.76
N ARG A 28 15.75 -22.91 -1.96
CA ARG A 28 16.33 -22.74 -3.31
C ARG A 28 16.12 -24.04 -4.09
N THR A 29 15.22 -24.03 -5.06
CA THR A 29 14.85 -25.22 -5.86
C THR A 29 15.67 -25.35 -7.14
N GLY A 30 16.44 -24.30 -7.50
CA GLY A 30 17.35 -24.30 -8.64
C GLY A 30 18.41 -23.20 -8.55
N PRO A 31 19.30 -23.09 -9.55
CA PRO A 31 20.33 -22.05 -9.57
C PRO A 31 19.73 -20.63 -9.57
N GLU A 32 18.52 -20.46 -10.10
CA GLU A 32 17.88 -19.14 -10.24
C GLU A 32 16.46 -19.10 -9.67
N ILE A 33 16.03 -20.13 -8.93
CA ILE A 33 14.66 -20.23 -8.42
C ILE A 33 14.69 -20.34 -6.89
N LEU A 34 13.93 -19.46 -6.24
CA LEU A 34 13.67 -19.48 -4.81
C LEU A 34 12.17 -19.72 -4.59
N GLU A 35 11.84 -20.80 -3.89
CA GLU A 35 10.48 -21.10 -3.47
C GLU A 35 10.23 -20.57 -2.05
N LEU A 36 9.12 -19.88 -1.86
CA LEU A 36 8.53 -19.51 -0.59
C LEU A 36 7.25 -20.32 -0.40
N VAL A 37 7.17 -21.07 0.69
CA VAL A 37 5.94 -21.70 1.17
C VAL A 37 5.57 -21.07 2.51
N ALA A 38 4.41 -20.44 2.57
CA ALA A 38 3.89 -19.78 3.77
C ALA A 38 2.56 -20.41 4.20
N THR A 39 2.44 -20.80 5.46
CA THR A 39 1.20 -21.29 6.08
C THR A 39 0.70 -20.27 7.08
N LEU A 40 -0.60 -19.99 7.03
CA LEU A 40 -1.27 -19.07 7.93
C LEU A 40 -2.34 -19.84 8.72
N GLU A 41 -2.32 -19.65 10.03
CA GLU A 41 -3.23 -20.30 10.97
C GLU A 41 -3.88 -19.24 11.85
N ASP A 42 -5.22 -19.23 11.84
CA ASP A 42 -6.03 -18.49 12.82
C ASP A 42 -7.43 -19.13 12.83
N PRO A 43 -7.76 -19.95 13.85
CA PRO A 43 -9.05 -20.61 13.93
C PRO A 43 -10.20 -19.65 14.28
N THR A 44 -9.90 -18.41 14.70
CA THR A 44 -10.91 -17.36 14.94
C THR A 44 -11.35 -16.67 13.64
N THR A 45 -10.52 -16.78 12.59
CA THR A 45 -10.77 -16.15 11.29
C THR A 45 -11.13 -17.18 10.22
N TRP A 46 -10.40 -18.30 10.12
CA TRP A 46 -10.57 -19.30 9.06
C TRP A 46 -10.91 -20.68 9.60
N THR A 47 -11.71 -21.44 8.86
CA THR A 47 -12.12 -22.80 9.27
C THR A 47 -11.00 -23.83 9.21
N ARG A 48 -9.90 -23.52 8.54
CA ARG A 48 -8.69 -24.35 8.46
C ARG A 48 -7.47 -23.50 8.08
N PRO A 49 -6.26 -23.92 8.48
CA PRO A 49 -5.03 -23.38 7.92
C PRO A 49 -5.02 -23.41 6.39
N TRP A 50 -4.37 -22.41 5.80
CA TRP A 50 -4.16 -22.36 4.36
C TRP A 50 -2.71 -21.97 4.05
N THR A 51 -2.26 -22.41 2.88
CA THR A 51 -0.87 -22.31 2.46
C THR A 51 -0.78 -21.61 1.12
N VAL A 52 0.14 -20.66 1.01
CA VAL A 52 0.55 -20.02 -0.24
C VAL A 52 1.91 -20.56 -0.63
N LYS A 53 2.05 -20.89 -1.91
CA LYS A 53 3.34 -21.17 -2.52
C LYS A 53 3.63 -20.09 -3.57
N GLN A 54 4.79 -19.46 -3.47
CA GLN A 54 5.29 -18.48 -4.42
C GLN A 54 6.68 -18.91 -4.90
N GLU A 55 6.88 -18.90 -6.21
CA GLU A 55 8.21 -19.08 -6.81
C GLU A 55 8.73 -17.71 -7.26
N PHE A 56 9.98 -17.43 -6.92
CA PHE A 56 10.71 -16.23 -7.31
C PHE A 56 11.83 -16.62 -8.27
N ASN A 57 11.84 -15.98 -9.44
CA ASN A 57 12.96 -16.07 -10.37
C ASN A 57 14.00 -15.02 -10.00
N LEU A 58 15.27 -15.41 -10.05
CA LEU A 58 16.40 -14.51 -9.90
C LEU A 58 16.29 -13.42 -10.96
N GLN A 59 16.24 -12.18 -10.48
CA GLN A 59 16.20 -11.03 -11.36
C GLN A 59 17.61 -10.69 -11.85
N ASP A 60 17.72 -10.07 -13.04
CA ASP A 60 19.01 -9.69 -13.60
C ASP A 60 19.78 -8.75 -12.64
N ASN A 61 21.01 -9.11 -12.29
CA ASN A 61 21.83 -8.40 -11.31
C ASN A 61 22.23 -6.99 -11.77
N LYS A 62 22.28 -6.72 -13.08
CA LYS A 62 22.62 -5.41 -13.62
C LYS A 62 21.39 -4.50 -13.61
N ALA A 63 20.25 -4.96 -14.13
CA ALA A 63 19.00 -4.23 -14.15
C ALA A 63 18.44 -3.98 -12.73
N ASN A 64 18.52 -4.97 -11.82
CA ASN A 64 18.07 -4.88 -10.43
C ASN A 64 19.19 -4.54 -9.44
N ARG A 65 20.31 -4.00 -9.94
CA ARG A 65 21.31 -3.42 -9.05
C ARG A 65 20.60 -2.33 -8.24
N ILE A 66 20.82 -2.32 -6.93
CA ILE A 66 20.52 -1.13 -6.11
C ILE A 66 21.44 -0.04 -6.65
N TYR A 67 20.92 0.77 -7.57
CA TYR A 67 21.58 1.98 -7.99
C TYR A 67 21.56 2.90 -6.77
N THR A 68 22.74 3.34 -6.33
CA THR A 68 22.85 4.43 -5.37
C THR A 68 22.33 5.67 -6.07
N GLU A 69 21.03 5.85 -6.04
CA GLU A 69 20.35 6.82 -6.86
C GLU A 69 19.34 7.60 -5.99
N PRO A 70 19.40 8.94 -6.00
CA PRO A 70 18.52 9.80 -5.20
C PRO A 70 17.05 9.82 -5.70
N ARG A 71 16.58 8.77 -6.40
CA ARG A 71 15.31 8.78 -7.15
C ARG A 71 14.10 8.19 -6.40
N CYS A 72 14.22 7.80 -5.13
CA CYS A 72 13.04 7.68 -4.25
C CYS A 72 12.69 9.00 -3.54
N HIS A 73 13.42 10.09 -3.82
CA HIS A 73 12.77 11.41 -3.82
C HIS A 73 12.33 11.63 -5.26
N GLU A 74 11.12 11.21 -5.58
CA GLU A 74 10.40 11.63 -6.78
C GLU A 74 10.06 13.14 -6.63
N GLY A 75 11.11 13.96 -6.56
CA GLY A 75 11.15 15.41 -6.44
C GLY A 75 10.30 16.10 -5.37
N ASN A 76 9.57 15.37 -4.52
CA ASN A 76 8.46 15.92 -3.71
C ASN A 76 7.58 16.90 -4.51
N PHE A 77 7.47 16.71 -5.84
CA PHE A 77 6.72 17.63 -6.70
C PHE A 77 5.22 17.43 -6.53
N GLY A 78 4.78 16.31 -5.94
CA GLY A 78 3.36 16.07 -5.67
C GLY A 78 2.71 17.22 -4.90
N MET A 79 3.36 17.70 -3.83
CA MET A 79 2.83 18.83 -3.04
C MET A 79 2.83 20.13 -3.85
N THR A 80 3.94 20.46 -4.50
CA THR A 80 4.06 21.68 -5.30
C THR A 80 3.09 21.70 -6.49
N ALA A 81 2.91 20.57 -7.18
CA ALA A 81 2.00 20.41 -8.29
C ALA A 81 0.53 20.47 -7.84
N LEU A 82 0.20 19.88 -6.69
CA LEU A 82 -1.13 19.95 -6.09
C LEU A 82 -1.49 21.39 -5.73
N LEU A 83 -0.58 22.12 -5.07
CA LEU A 83 -0.78 23.54 -4.74
C LEU A 83 -0.88 24.41 -6.00
N ALA A 84 -0.08 24.15 -7.02
CA ALA A 84 -0.17 24.86 -8.30
C ALA A 84 -1.52 24.59 -9.00
N GLY A 85 -2.00 23.34 -8.97
CA GLY A 85 -3.32 22.96 -9.48
C GLY A 85 -4.46 23.66 -8.74
N ALA A 86 -4.41 23.73 -7.41
CA ALA A 86 -5.38 24.47 -6.59
C ALA A 86 -5.43 25.95 -6.98
N ARG A 87 -4.27 26.61 -7.10
CA ARG A 87 -4.17 28.02 -7.49
C ARG A 87 -4.70 28.27 -8.90
N ALA A 88 -4.49 27.33 -9.82
CA ALA A 88 -5.04 27.41 -11.17
C ALA A 88 -6.58 27.33 -11.16
N ALA A 89 -7.16 26.46 -10.33
CA ALA A 89 -8.61 26.36 -10.15
C ALA A 89 -9.22 27.63 -9.53
N GLU A 90 -8.59 28.16 -8.46
CA GLU A 90 -8.99 29.44 -7.84
C GLU A 90 -8.99 30.60 -8.84
N LYS A 91 -7.95 30.70 -9.67
CA LYS A 91 -7.85 31.72 -10.72
C LYS A 91 -8.95 31.55 -11.77
N ALA A 92 -9.20 30.31 -12.23
CA ALA A 92 -10.25 30.05 -13.20
C ALA A 92 -11.62 30.48 -12.67
N PHE A 93 -11.94 30.11 -11.42
CA PHE A 93 -13.20 30.48 -10.79
C PHE A 93 -13.37 31.99 -10.61
N ALA A 94 -12.33 32.70 -10.17
CA ALA A 94 -12.33 34.16 -10.06
C ALA A 94 -12.56 34.86 -11.41
N GLU A 95 -12.14 34.22 -12.51
CA GLU A 95 -12.37 34.66 -13.88
C GLU A 95 -13.73 34.20 -14.46
N GLY A 96 -14.60 33.61 -13.64
CA GLY A 96 -15.92 33.10 -14.03
C GLY A 96 -15.87 31.80 -14.84
N ARG A 97 -14.75 31.08 -14.81
CA ARG A 97 -14.53 29.84 -15.55
C ARG A 97 -14.43 28.64 -14.59
N GLY A 98 -15.33 27.69 -14.75
CA GLY A 98 -15.31 26.44 -13.99
C GLY A 98 -16.03 26.51 -12.63
N PRO A 99 -16.11 25.36 -11.93
CA PRO A 99 -16.81 25.24 -10.66
C PRO A 99 -16.02 25.89 -9.50
N ASP A 100 -16.71 26.17 -8.40
CA ASP A 100 -16.09 26.66 -7.17
C ASP A 100 -15.06 25.64 -6.64
N PRO A 101 -13.78 26.02 -6.45
CA PRO A 101 -12.74 25.16 -5.92
C PRO A 101 -13.07 24.52 -4.57
N ALA A 102 -13.94 25.13 -3.75
CA ALA A 102 -14.40 24.54 -2.50
C ALA A 102 -15.31 23.32 -2.71
N THR A 103 -15.82 23.09 -3.92
CA THR A 103 -16.78 22.01 -4.21
C THR A 103 -16.14 20.72 -4.70
N PHE A 104 -14.82 20.66 -4.85
CA PHE A 104 -14.13 19.45 -5.30
C PHE A 104 -12.74 19.28 -4.68
N CYS A 105 -12.32 18.03 -4.58
CA CYS A 105 -11.17 17.62 -3.79
C CYS A 105 -10.07 17.03 -4.68
N ILE A 106 -8.85 17.56 -4.56
CA ILE A 106 -7.74 17.27 -5.49
C ILE A 106 -6.68 16.30 -4.93
N GLY A 107 -6.80 15.86 -3.67
CA GLY A 107 -5.66 15.22 -2.98
C GLY A 107 -5.98 14.34 -1.79
N GLY A 108 -7.03 13.54 -1.84
CA GLY A 108 -7.32 12.56 -0.80
C GLY A 108 -8.45 13.01 0.13
N CYS A 109 -9.64 13.11 -0.44
CA CYS A 109 -10.84 13.03 0.36
C CYS A 109 -10.95 11.60 0.88
N GLY A 110 -10.37 11.38 2.06
CA GLY A 110 -10.58 10.15 2.80
C GLY A 110 -12.08 9.93 2.90
N VAL A 111 -12.56 8.87 2.27
CA VAL A 111 -13.79 8.26 2.73
C VAL A 111 -13.48 7.69 4.10
N ASP A 112 -14.38 7.89 5.04
CA ASP A 112 -14.31 7.14 6.28
C ASP A 112 -14.46 5.63 5.99
N PRO A 113 -14.21 4.74 6.97
CA PRO A 113 -14.38 3.31 6.78
C PRO A 113 -15.78 2.87 6.32
N GLU A 114 -16.78 3.76 6.38
CA GLU A 114 -18.17 3.54 5.97
C GLU A 114 -18.46 4.07 4.56
N GLY A 115 -17.46 4.63 3.87
CA GLY A 115 -17.59 5.15 2.50
C GLY A 115 -18.15 6.57 2.42
N VAL A 116 -18.29 7.27 3.55
CA VAL A 116 -18.82 8.64 3.62
C VAL A 116 -17.68 9.62 3.46
N LEU A 117 -17.86 10.57 2.54
CA LEU A 117 -16.97 11.73 2.39
C LEU A 117 -17.03 12.57 3.67
N ASP A 118 -15.87 12.75 4.33
CA ASP A 118 -15.78 13.65 5.47
C ASP A 118 -16.32 15.04 5.09
N PRO A 119 -17.37 15.56 5.75
CA PRO A 119 -17.94 16.87 5.46
C PRO A 119 -16.97 18.03 5.70
N LEU A 120 -15.83 17.79 6.35
CA LEU A 120 -14.71 18.73 6.47
C LEU A 120 -13.69 18.62 5.33
N ALA A 121 -13.75 17.57 4.50
CA ALA A 121 -12.84 17.41 3.36
C ALA A 121 -13.18 18.32 2.16
N LEU A 122 -14.32 19.01 2.20
CA LEU A 122 -14.81 19.95 1.18
C LEU A 122 -15.00 21.38 1.77
N ARG A 123 -14.38 21.70 2.91
CA ARG A 123 -14.46 23.03 3.54
C ARG A 123 -13.12 23.71 3.65
#